data_AF-A0A8X6XQS1-F1
#
_entry.id   AF-A0A8X6XQS1-F1
#
_cell.length_a   1.000
_cell.length_b   1.000
_cell.length_c   1.000
_cell.angle_alpha   90.00
_cell.angle_beta   90.00
_cell.angle_gamma   90.00
#
_symmetry.space_group_name_H-M   'P 1'
#
loop_
_entity.id
_entity.type
_entity.pdbx_description
1 polymer ?
#
loop_
_entity_poly.entity_id
_entity_poly.type
_entity_poly.pdbx_seq_one_letter_code
_entity_poly.pdbx_strand_id
1 'polypeptide(L)'
;MENCEKKRLSGQRPKKEKVSSPKTIGSSITITRIDAFLAVCDYNDGHKSQIDIMNAMGLKYNKNNVITAKDTDKKRLSTAFKRVTAASMESRKNKRLKLAKENMQFKLSELCAYDPGAY
;
A
#
# COMPACT_ATOMS: atom_id res chain seq x y z
N MET A 1 19.52 71.79 34.73
CA MET A 1 20.45 70.84 34.09
C MET A 1 20.67 69.71 35.05
N GLU A 2 19.88 68.65 35.00
CA GLU A 2 20.19 67.35 35.63
C GLU A 2 19.05 66.38 35.27
N ASN A 3 19.37 65.10 35.16
CA ASN A 3 18.51 63.99 34.73
C ASN A 3 18.50 63.62 33.24
N CYS A 4 19.56 63.97 32.49
CA CYS A 4 19.83 63.34 31.18
C CYS A 4 20.64 62.01 31.29
N GLU A 5 21.10 61.62 32.49
CA GLU A 5 22.14 60.57 32.63
C GLU A 5 21.70 59.24 33.24
N LYS A 6 20.39 58.92 33.30
CA LYS A 6 19.92 57.62 33.84
C LYS A 6 19.40 56.62 32.81
N LYS A 7 19.76 56.74 31.53
CA LYS A 7 19.35 55.79 30.47
C LYS A 7 20.50 55.04 29.77
N ARG A 8 21.66 54.91 30.42
CA ARG A 8 22.84 54.20 29.86
C ARG A 8 23.21 52.88 30.53
N LEU A 9 22.29 52.23 31.25
CA LEU A 9 22.52 50.91 31.85
C LEU A 9 21.37 49.94 31.59
N SER A 10 21.14 49.61 30.31
CA SER A 10 20.57 48.31 29.91
C SER A 10 20.75 48.16 28.41
N GLY A 11 21.95 47.73 28.00
CA GLY A 11 22.32 47.43 26.62
C GLY A 11 21.61 46.18 26.04
N GLN A 12 20.31 46.02 26.26
CA GLN A 12 19.52 45.00 25.60
C GLN A 12 18.70 45.68 24.50
N ARG A 13 19.21 45.61 23.26
CA ARG A 13 18.35 45.81 22.09
C ARG A 13 17.18 44.83 22.24
N PRO A 14 15.91 45.24 22.04
CA PRO A 14 14.82 44.28 22.02
C PRO A 14 15.17 43.25 20.96
N LYS A 15 15.33 41.98 21.37
CA LYS A 15 15.47 40.88 20.43
C LYS A 15 14.19 40.92 19.61
N LYS A 16 14.27 41.39 18.36
CA LYS A 16 13.18 41.21 17.40
C LYS A 16 12.91 39.72 17.40
N GLU A 17 11.77 39.30 17.96
CA GLU A 17 11.27 37.96 17.73
C GLU A 17 11.23 37.82 16.21
N LYS A 18 12.07 36.92 15.70
CA LYS A 18 11.95 36.50 14.31
C LYS A 18 10.61 35.80 14.24
N VAL A 19 9.55 36.54 13.89
CA VAL A 19 8.29 35.95 13.46
C VAL A 19 8.67 35.13 12.24
N SER A 20 8.83 33.82 12.44
CA SER A 20 9.19 32.92 11.36
C SER A 20 8.08 33.04 10.34
N SER A 21 8.42 33.47 9.12
CA SER A 21 7.54 33.36 7.96
C SER A 21 6.91 31.97 7.98
N PRO A 22 5.61 31.82 7.69
CA PRO A 22 4.97 30.50 7.69
C PRO A 22 5.84 29.58 6.85
N LYS A 23 6.36 28.50 7.44
CA LYS A 23 7.08 27.49 6.68
C LYS A 23 6.09 27.00 5.64
N THR A 24 6.30 27.39 4.39
CA THR A 24 5.49 26.91 3.27
C THR A 24 5.67 25.41 3.24
N ILE A 25 4.63 24.69 3.64
CA ILE A 25 4.58 23.25 3.43
C ILE A 25 4.67 23.09 1.92
N GLY A 26 5.78 22.50 1.45
CA GLY A 26 5.97 22.27 0.04
C GLY A 26 4.78 21.48 -0.51
N SER A 27 4.23 21.94 -1.64
CA SER A 27 3.10 21.30 -2.31
C SER A 27 3.35 19.81 -2.58
N SER A 28 4.61 19.42 -2.76
CA SER A 28 5.05 18.02 -2.89
C SER A 28 4.65 17.16 -1.70
N ILE A 29 4.83 17.64 -0.46
CA ILE A 29 4.52 16.88 0.76
C ILE A 29 3.01 16.63 0.86
N THR A 30 2.20 17.62 0.48
CA THR A 30 0.75 17.46 0.45
C THR A 30 0.29 16.49 -0.63
N ILE A 31 0.90 16.54 -1.81
CA ILE A 31 0.61 15.59 -2.90
C ILE A 31 0.95 14.15 -2.47
N THR A 32 2.14 13.92 -1.93
CA THR A 32 2.55 12.57 -1.49
C THR A 32 1.63 12.01 -0.39
N ARG A 33 1.13 12.87 0.52
CA ARG A 33 0.17 12.44 1.54
C ARG A 33 -1.17 12.02 0.95
N ILE A 34 -1.66 12.75 -0.04
CA ILE A 34 -2.90 12.43 -0.75
C ILE A 34 -2.72 11.11 -1.50
N ASP A 35 -1.62 10.96 -2.23
CA ASP A 35 -1.31 9.74 -2.98
C ASP A 35 -1.20 8.52 -2.06
N ALA A 36 -0.51 8.66 -0.92
CA ALA A 36 -0.40 7.59 0.07
C ALA A 36 -1.76 7.22 0.66
N PHE A 37 -2.61 8.21 0.94
CA PHE A 37 -3.97 7.97 1.43
C PHE A 37 -4.82 7.21 0.40
N LEU A 38 -4.80 7.66 -0.86
CA LEU A 38 -5.52 7.00 -1.96
C LEU A 38 -5.03 5.56 -2.17
N ALA A 39 -3.72 5.33 -2.11
CA ALA A 39 -3.15 3.99 -2.22
C ALA A 39 -3.62 3.05 -1.10
N VAL A 40 -3.74 3.54 0.13
CA VAL A 40 -4.28 2.76 1.27
C VAL A 40 -5.76 2.45 1.07
N CYS A 41 -6.55 3.43 0.60
CA CYS A 41 -7.96 3.23 0.28
C CYS A 41 -8.14 2.18 -0.82
N ASP A 42 -7.39 2.26 -1.92
CA ASP A 42 -7.42 1.29 -3.02
C ASP A 42 -7.01 -0.12 -2.57
N TYR A 43 -6.05 -0.22 -1.64
CA TYR A 43 -5.62 -1.51 -1.12
C TYR A 43 -6.69 -2.16 -0.22
N ASN A 44 -7.34 -1.39 0.65
CA ASN A 44 -8.32 -1.93 1.60
C ASN A 44 -9.69 -2.13 0.94
N ASP A 45 -10.28 -1.03 0.49
CA ASP A 45 -11.67 -0.97 0.04
C ASP A 45 -11.79 -0.98 -1.49
N GLY A 46 -10.68 -0.85 -2.21
CA GLY A 46 -10.69 -0.73 -3.67
C GLY A 46 -11.19 0.65 -4.12
N HIS A 47 -11.73 0.70 -5.34
CA HIS A 47 -12.17 1.95 -5.95
C HIS A 47 -13.46 2.52 -5.34
N LYS A 48 -14.14 1.76 -4.45
CA LYS A 48 -15.32 2.25 -3.74
C LYS A 48 -15.04 3.55 -2.99
N SER A 49 -13.97 3.58 -2.20
CA SER A 49 -13.63 4.75 -1.39
C SER A 49 -13.26 5.96 -2.26
N GLN A 50 -12.61 5.73 -3.40
CA GLN A 50 -12.33 6.80 -4.36
C GLN A 50 -13.60 7.39 -4.99
N ILE A 51 -14.57 6.54 -5.33
CA ILE A 51 -15.88 6.96 -5.84
C ILE A 51 -16.63 7.79 -4.79
N ASP A 52 -16.62 7.35 -3.53
CA ASP A 52 -17.28 8.06 -2.42
C ASP A 52 -16.63 9.44 -2.16
N ILE A 53 -15.30 9.53 -2.18
CA ILE A 53 -14.56 10.79 -2.04
C ILE A 53 -14.90 11.75 -3.20
N MET A 54 -14.88 11.26 -4.44
CA MET A 54 -15.21 12.09 -5.60
C MET A 54 -16.67 12.57 -5.59
N ASN A 55 -17.61 11.71 -5.19
CA ASN A 55 -19.02 12.08 -5.03
C ASN A 55 -19.17 13.20 -3.98
N ALA A 56 -18.44 13.11 -2.86
CA ALA A 56 -18.42 14.15 -1.83
C ALA A 56 -17.82 15.47 -2.33
N MET A 57 -16.85 15.41 -3.25
CA MET A 57 -16.29 16.59 -3.94
C MET A 57 -17.18 17.10 -5.08
N GLY A 58 -18.33 16.48 -5.35
CA GLY A 58 -19.24 16.86 -6.44
C GLY A 58 -18.76 16.46 -7.84
N LEU A 59 -17.70 15.63 -7.94
CA LEU A 59 -17.21 15.10 -9.21
C LEU A 59 -18.06 13.90 -9.61
N LYS A 60 -18.74 14.00 -10.77
CA LYS A 60 -19.58 12.92 -11.29
C LYS A 60 -18.75 11.93 -12.10
N TYR A 61 -18.79 10.65 -11.71
CA TYR A 61 -18.25 9.57 -12.54
C TYR A 61 -19.20 9.20 -13.68
N ASN A 62 -18.63 8.90 -14.85
CA ASN A 62 -19.37 8.22 -15.91
C ASN A 62 -19.76 6.81 -15.43
N LYS A 63 -21.00 6.38 -15.70
CA LYS A 63 -21.52 5.05 -15.35
C LYS A 63 -20.62 3.93 -15.84
N ASN A 64 -20.03 4.06 -17.02
CA ASN A 64 -19.11 3.06 -17.57
C ASN A 64 -17.87 2.89 -16.69
N ASN A 65 -17.31 4.00 -16.21
CA ASN A 65 -16.12 3.99 -15.34
C ASN A 65 -16.43 3.29 -14.01
N VAL A 66 -17.63 3.49 -13.47
CA VAL A 66 -18.08 2.81 -12.23
C VAL A 66 -18.18 1.30 -12.44
N ILE A 67 -18.67 0.85 -13.59
CA ILE A 67 -18.75 -0.58 -13.92
C ILE A 67 -17.35 -1.17 -14.02
N THR A 68 -16.45 -0.53 -14.77
CA THR A 68 -15.06 -0.97 -14.91
C THR A 68 -14.33 -1.01 -13.57
N ALA A 69 -14.54 0.00 -12.71
CA ALA A 69 -13.97 0.03 -11.36
C ALA A 69 -14.45 -1.16 -10.52
N LYS A 70 -15.77 -1.44 -10.52
CA LYS A 70 -16.35 -2.61 -9.81
C LYS A 70 -15.80 -3.93 -10.31
N ASP A 71 -15.62 -4.10 -11.62
CA ASP A 71 -15.06 -5.34 -12.17
C ASP A 71 -13.57 -5.50 -11.83
N THR A 72 -12.84 -4.40 -11.73
CA THR A 72 -11.44 -4.38 -11.27
C THR A 72 -11.36 -4.79 -9.80
N ASP A 73 -12.26 -4.27 -8.95
CA ASP A 73 -12.35 -4.64 -7.54
C ASP A 73 -12.69 -6.12 -7.35
N LYS A 74 -13.60 -6.69 -8.18
CA LYS A 74 -13.89 -8.14 -8.14
C LYS A 74 -12.63 -8.97 -8.44
N LYS A 75 -11.84 -8.58 -9.44
CA LYS A 75 -10.58 -9.27 -9.78
C LYS A 75 -9.55 -9.15 -8.65
N ARG A 76 -9.47 -7.98 -8.03
CA ARG A 76 -8.61 -7.72 -6.85
C ARG A 76 -8.98 -8.66 -5.70
N LEU A 77 -10.26 -8.72 -5.33
CA LEU A 77 -10.78 -9.62 -4.30
C LEU A 77 -10.50 -11.08 -4.62
N SER A 78 -10.79 -11.53 -5.85
CA SER A 78 -10.51 -12.90 -6.29
C SER A 78 -9.02 -13.26 -6.12
N THR A 79 -8.13 -12.35 -6.47
CA THR A 79 -6.67 -12.56 -6.34
C THR A 79 -6.25 -12.59 -4.88
N ALA A 80 -6.79 -11.71 -4.04
CA ALA A 80 -6.55 -11.73 -2.60
C ALA A 80 -7.00 -13.07 -1.97
N PHE A 81 -8.20 -13.55 -2.30
CA PHE A 81 -8.69 -14.85 -1.85
C PHE A 81 -7.80 -16.00 -2.33
N LYS A 82 -7.33 -15.99 -3.58
CA LYS A 82 -6.38 -16.99 -4.08
C LYS A 82 -5.06 -16.99 -3.31
N ARG A 83 -4.54 -15.82 -2.93
CA ARG A 83 -3.32 -15.72 -2.11
C ARG A 83 -3.53 -16.27 -0.70
N VAL A 84 -4.63 -15.91 -0.05
CA VAL A 84 -4.99 -16.41 1.29
C VAL A 84 -5.15 -17.93 1.27
N THR A 85 -5.89 -18.46 0.29
CA THR A 85 -6.09 -19.91 0.14
C THR A 85 -4.80 -20.63 -0.23
N ALA A 86 -3.92 -20.07 -1.07
CA ALA A 86 -2.61 -20.64 -1.38
C ALA A 86 -1.65 -20.64 -0.17
N ALA A 87 -1.81 -19.71 0.76
CA ALA A 87 -1.07 -19.64 2.02
C ALA A 87 -1.65 -20.56 3.12
N SER A 88 -2.81 -21.19 2.88
CA SER A 88 -3.47 -22.01 3.87
C SER A 88 -2.69 -23.29 4.19
N MET A 89 -2.88 -23.81 5.40
CA MET A 89 -2.32 -25.10 5.82
C MET A 89 -2.75 -26.25 4.90
N GLU A 90 -4.00 -26.21 4.45
CA GLU A 90 -4.56 -27.19 3.54
C GLU A 90 -3.90 -27.15 2.16
N SER A 91 -3.66 -25.96 1.61
CA SER A 91 -2.93 -25.81 0.34
C SER A 91 -1.50 -26.33 0.46
N ARG A 92 -0.81 -26.04 1.57
CA ARG A 92 0.52 -26.59 1.85
C ARG A 92 0.51 -28.13 1.95
N LYS A 93 -0.48 -28.70 2.62
CA LYS A 93 -0.65 -30.16 2.72
C LYS A 93 -0.88 -30.79 1.34
N ASN A 94 -1.75 -30.22 0.54
CA ASN A 94 -2.07 -30.71 -0.80
C ASN A 94 -0.86 -30.63 -1.74
N LYS A 95 -0.06 -29.54 -1.67
CA LYS A 95 1.21 -29.45 -2.41
C LYS A 95 2.19 -30.55 -2.03
N ARG A 96 2.37 -30.82 -0.73
CA ARG A 96 3.24 -31.91 -0.25
C ARG A 96 2.76 -33.27 -0.74
N LEU A 97 1.46 -33.54 -0.67
CA LEU A 97 0.88 -34.79 -1.18
C LEU A 97 1.07 -34.95 -2.69
N LYS A 98 0.91 -33.87 -3.47
CA LYS A 98 1.13 -33.88 -4.91
C LYS A 98 2.59 -34.23 -5.26
N LEU A 99 3.55 -33.55 -4.62
CA LEU A 99 4.98 -33.84 -4.77
C LEU A 99 5.32 -35.29 -4.37
N ALA A 100 4.75 -35.79 -3.28
CA ALA A 100 4.98 -37.18 -2.85
C ALA A 100 4.47 -38.20 -3.90
N LYS A 101 3.31 -37.93 -4.51
CA LYS A 101 2.77 -38.76 -5.59
C LYS A 101 3.63 -38.70 -6.86
N GLU A 102 4.04 -37.51 -7.27
CA GLU A 102 4.93 -37.32 -8.42
C GLU A 102 6.27 -38.04 -8.22
N ASN A 103 6.87 -37.93 -7.02
CA ASN A 103 8.09 -38.65 -6.68
C ASN A 103 7.91 -40.18 -6.66
N MET A 104 6.76 -40.68 -6.19
CA MET A 104 6.46 -42.11 -6.27
C MET A 104 6.34 -42.59 -7.71
N GLN A 105 5.66 -41.85 -8.58
CA GLN A 105 5.56 -42.17 -10.00
C GLN A 105 6.92 -42.16 -10.68
N PHE A 106 7.75 -41.15 -10.39
CA PHE A 106 9.11 -41.07 -10.91
C PHE A 106 9.96 -42.27 -10.48
N LYS A 107 9.95 -42.62 -9.19
CA LYS A 107 10.66 -43.81 -8.69
C LYS A 107 10.18 -45.11 -9.32
N LEU A 108 8.87 -45.27 -9.53
CA LEU A 108 8.32 -46.43 -10.23
C LEU A 108 8.82 -46.50 -11.68
N SER A 109 8.89 -45.36 -12.37
CA SER A 109 9.43 -45.32 -13.74
C SER A 109 10.93 -45.63 -13.79
N GLU A 110 11.70 -45.19 -12.80
CA GLU A 110 13.13 -45.55 -12.70
C GLU A 110 13.32 -47.03 -12.38
N LEU A 111 12.52 -47.60 -11.47
CA LEU A 111 12.58 -49.04 -11.16
C LEU A 111 12.30 -49.91 -12.39
N CYS A 112 11.33 -49.54 -13.22
CA CYS A 112 11.08 -50.24 -14.48
C CYS A 112 12.24 -50.13 -15.49
N ALA A 113 13.04 -49.07 -15.44
CA ALA A 113 14.14 -48.86 -16.37
C ALA A 113 15.41 -49.67 -16.02
N TYR A 114 15.56 -50.09 -14.76
CA TYR A 114 16.73 -50.83 -14.26
C TYR A 114 16.42 -52.26 -13.80
N ASP A 115 15.26 -52.81 -14.17
CA ASP A 115 14.88 -54.19 -13.84
C ASP A 115 15.79 -55.17 -14.62
N PRO A 116 16.38 -56.20 -13.99
CA PRO A 116 17.24 -57.18 -14.68
C PRO A 116 16.37 -58.08 -15.58
N GLY A 117 16.10 -57.60 -16.79
CA GLY A 117 15.20 -58.21 -17.77
C GLY A 117 14.62 -57.23 -18.80
N ALA A 118 14.96 -55.94 -18.72
CA ALA A 118 14.50 -54.89 -19.63
C ALA A 118 15.24 -54.81 -20.99
N TYR A 119 16.06 -55.82 -21.34
CA TYR A 119 16.71 -55.98 -22.65
C TYR A 119 16.55 -57.41 -23.16
#